data_AF-A0A9Q4DIN3-F1
#
_entry.id   AF-A0A9Q4DIN3-F1
#
_cell.length_a   1.000
_cell.length_b   1.000
_cell.length_c   1.000
_cell.angle_alpha   90.00
_cell.angle_beta   90.00
_cell.angle_gamma   90.00
#
_symmetry.space_group_name_H-M   'P 1'
#
loop_
_entity.id
_entity.type
_entity.pdbx_description
1 polymer ?
#
loop_
_entity_poly.entity_id
_entity_poly.type
_entity_poly.pdbx_seq_one_letter_code
_entity_poly.pdbx_strand_id
1 'polypeptide(L)'
;MFCLITTAVLVWLASEYCKRNWVMQMHIGALRNNNTRMFKLLGTDAGFDSIADLTYASQLSQLLDAMDQTNQLPKTILYCLNPRDNEMIASMIGNFQTGGIAGKIQFGSGWWFNDQKDGMERQLQQLSQLGLLSQFVGMLTDSRSFLSYTRHEYFCRILCEMIGGWVVKGEAPNDIELLGNMVKNICYHNAKSYFK
;
A
#
# COMPACT_ATOMS: atom_id res chain seq x y z
N MET A 1 -13.68 -18.04 7.96
CA MET A 1 -13.45 -19.20 7.07
C MET A 1 -13.45 -18.66 5.65
N PHE A 2 -12.29 -18.58 4.99
CA PHE A 2 -12.26 -18.24 3.57
C PHE A 2 -13.03 -19.32 2.80
N CYS A 3 -13.78 -18.91 1.77
CA CYS A 3 -14.33 -19.86 0.82
C CYS A 3 -13.17 -20.54 0.09
N LEU A 4 -13.08 -21.88 0.14
CA LEU A 4 -12.02 -22.69 -0.49
C LEU A 4 -11.76 -22.30 -1.95
N ILE A 5 -12.83 -21.95 -2.69
CA ILE A 5 -12.75 -21.52 -4.08
C ILE A 5 -12.00 -20.18 -4.22
N THR A 6 -12.30 -19.20 -3.37
CA THR A 6 -11.65 -17.87 -3.42
C THR A 6 -10.16 -17.99 -3.18
N THR A 7 -9.74 -18.76 -2.17
CA THR A 7 -8.32 -18.98 -1.87
C THR A 7 -7.61 -19.67 -3.04
N ALA A 8 -8.18 -20.76 -3.58
CA ALA A 8 -7.59 -21.48 -4.70
C ALA A 8 -7.36 -20.58 -5.93
N VAL A 9 -8.36 -19.74 -6.27
CA VAL A 9 -8.26 -18.80 -7.39
C VAL A 9 -7.17 -17.75 -7.14
N LEU A 10 -7.12 -17.15 -5.94
CA LEU A 10 -6.13 -16.12 -5.61
C LEU A 10 -4.70 -16.68 -5.63
N VAL A 11 -4.48 -17.87 -5.07
CA VAL A 11 -3.15 -18.53 -5.08
C VAL A 11 -2.72 -18.87 -6.51
N TRP A 12 -3.64 -19.41 -7.33
CA TRP A 12 -3.35 -19.69 -8.73
C TRP A 12 -3.00 -18.40 -9.50
N LEU A 13 -3.79 -17.33 -9.35
CA LEU A 13 -3.53 -16.03 -9.98
C LEU A 13 -2.17 -15.45 -9.55
N ALA A 14 -1.82 -15.52 -8.26
CA ALA A 14 -0.53 -15.08 -7.77
C ALA A 14 0.64 -15.81 -8.45
N SER A 15 0.51 -17.13 -8.65
CA SER A 15 1.51 -17.90 -9.40
C SER A 15 1.65 -17.43 -10.85
N GLU A 16 0.54 -17.06 -11.51
CA GLU A 16 0.55 -16.53 -12.86
C GLU A 16 1.14 -15.12 -12.93
N TYR A 17 0.89 -14.28 -11.93
CA TYR A 17 1.51 -12.95 -11.80
C TYR A 17 3.02 -13.09 -11.59
N CYS A 18 3.46 -14.02 -10.74
CA CYS A 18 4.88 -14.28 -10.50
C CYS A 18 5.60 -14.73 -11.78
N LYS A 19 5.01 -15.67 -12.54
CA LYS A 19 5.56 -16.11 -13.85
C LYS A 19 5.70 -14.98 -14.86
N ARG A 20 4.84 -13.96 -14.78
CA ARG A 20 4.82 -12.80 -15.68
C ARG A 20 5.57 -11.59 -15.13
N ASN A 21 6.19 -11.70 -13.94
CA ASN A 21 6.81 -10.60 -13.23
C ASN A 21 5.86 -9.40 -12.98
N TRP A 22 4.56 -9.69 -12.83
CA TRP A 22 3.54 -8.67 -12.53
C TRP A 22 3.50 -8.34 -11.05
N VAL A 23 3.05 -7.12 -10.76
CA VAL A 23 2.76 -6.67 -9.41
C VAL A 23 1.32 -7.03 -9.05
N MET A 24 1.14 -7.74 -7.95
CA MET A 24 -0.15 -7.99 -7.33
C MET A 24 -0.48 -6.84 -6.37
N GLN A 25 -1.71 -6.32 -6.40
CA GLN A 25 -2.15 -5.28 -5.46
C GLN A 25 -3.40 -5.75 -4.74
N MET A 26 -3.40 -5.64 -3.41
CA MET A 26 -4.53 -6.06 -2.57
C MET A 26 -5.07 -4.86 -1.79
N HIS A 27 -6.30 -4.47 -2.12
CA HIS A 27 -7.02 -3.39 -1.44
C HIS A 27 -8.07 -3.97 -0.50
N ILE A 28 -7.82 -3.88 0.81
CA ILE A 28 -8.54 -4.66 1.84
C ILE A 28 -9.32 -3.74 2.78
N GLY A 29 -10.54 -4.14 3.14
CA GLY A 29 -11.29 -3.51 4.23
C GLY A 29 -12.39 -2.52 3.83
N ALA A 30 -12.88 -2.56 2.58
CA ALA A 30 -14.07 -1.78 2.18
C ALA A 30 -15.38 -2.46 2.63
N LEU A 31 -16.26 -1.70 3.29
CA LEU A 31 -17.65 -2.07 3.54
C LEU A 31 -18.51 -1.34 2.50
N ARG A 32 -19.08 -2.09 1.55
CA ARG A 32 -19.71 -1.52 0.36
C ARG A 32 -21.24 -1.58 0.39
N ASN A 33 -21.87 -0.66 -0.34
CA ASN A 33 -23.31 -0.61 -0.59
C ASN A 33 -24.15 -0.55 0.71
N ASN A 34 -23.70 0.23 1.70
CA ASN A 34 -24.32 0.30 3.02
C ASN A 34 -25.78 0.81 3.00
N ASN A 35 -26.12 1.63 2.00
CA ASN A 35 -27.44 2.24 1.88
C ASN A 35 -28.29 1.54 0.82
N THR A 36 -29.07 0.53 1.22
CA THR A 36 -29.94 -0.25 0.31
C THR A 36 -30.90 0.60 -0.50
N ARG A 37 -31.47 1.66 0.10
CA ARG A 37 -32.40 2.55 -0.61
C ARG A 37 -31.68 3.26 -1.75
N MET A 38 -30.49 3.80 -1.51
CA MET A 38 -29.71 4.49 -2.54
C MET A 38 -29.07 3.54 -3.53
N PHE A 39 -28.65 2.34 -3.10
CA PHE A 39 -28.14 1.30 -3.99
C PHE A 39 -29.14 0.90 -5.07
N LYS A 40 -30.43 0.75 -4.70
CA LYS A 40 -31.50 0.47 -5.67
C LYS A 40 -31.71 1.60 -6.69
N LEU A 41 -31.36 2.84 -6.35
CA LEU A 41 -31.56 4.02 -7.21
C LEU A 41 -30.34 4.34 -8.07
N LEU A 42 -29.13 4.20 -7.51
CA LEU A 42 -27.88 4.71 -8.09
C LEU A 42 -26.85 3.61 -8.40
N GLY A 43 -27.04 2.38 -7.91
CA GLY A 43 -26.08 1.29 -8.08
C GLY A 43 -24.85 1.39 -7.16
N THR A 44 -23.74 0.79 -7.61
CA THR A 44 -22.44 0.77 -6.89
C THR A 44 -21.66 2.06 -7.09
N ASP A 45 -20.61 2.25 -6.28
CA ASP A 45 -19.62 3.34 -6.45
C ASP A 45 -20.21 4.75 -6.45
N ALA A 46 -21.34 4.92 -5.75
CA ALA A 46 -22.09 6.17 -5.64
C ALA A 46 -21.89 6.91 -4.31
N GLY A 47 -20.83 6.60 -3.56
CA GLY A 47 -20.48 7.26 -2.30
C GLY A 47 -21.17 6.70 -1.04
N PHE A 48 -21.70 5.48 -1.09
CA PHE A 48 -22.34 4.79 0.05
C PHE A 48 -21.49 3.64 0.61
N ASP A 49 -20.17 3.75 0.45
CA ASP A 49 -19.17 2.79 0.92
C ASP A 49 -18.39 3.42 2.09
N SER A 50 -17.88 2.59 2.99
CA SER A 50 -17.17 3.03 4.19
C SER A 50 -16.06 2.04 4.60
N ILE A 51 -15.39 2.36 5.70
CA ILE A 51 -14.34 1.54 6.30
C ILE A 51 -14.97 0.35 7.04
N ALA A 52 -14.53 -0.87 6.75
CA ALA A 52 -14.83 -2.07 7.52
C ALA A 52 -13.83 -2.27 8.68
N ASP A 53 -14.18 -3.08 9.66
CA ASP A 53 -13.41 -3.30 10.88
C ASP A 53 -13.22 -4.80 11.21
N LEU A 54 -13.20 -5.65 10.18
CA LEU A 54 -12.90 -7.07 10.32
C LEU A 54 -11.41 -7.29 10.61
N THR A 55 -11.08 -8.22 11.50
CA THR A 55 -9.69 -8.65 11.73
C THR A 55 -9.32 -9.74 10.72
N TYR A 56 -8.19 -9.57 10.02
CA TYR A 56 -7.81 -10.45 8.90
C TYR A 56 -6.32 -10.85 8.87
N ALA A 57 -5.56 -10.55 9.93
CA ALA A 57 -4.11 -10.74 9.94
C ALA A 57 -3.69 -12.21 9.72
N SER A 58 -4.31 -13.17 10.42
CA SER A 58 -3.98 -14.60 10.26
C SER A 58 -4.35 -15.12 8.88
N GLN A 59 -5.51 -14.68 8.37
CA GLN A 59 -6.01 -15.03 7.05
C GLN A 59 -5.10 -14.48 5.93
N LEU A 60 -4.62 -13.25 6.06
CA LEU A 60 -3.68 -12.64 5.13
C LEU A 60 -2.33 -13.34 5.16
N SER A 61 -1.79 -13.63 6.36
CA SER A 61 -0.54 -14.37 6.52
C SER A 61 -0.61 -15.74 5.85
N GLN A 62 -1.67 -16.53 6.10
CA GLN A 62 -1.86 -17.83 5.48
C GLN A 62 -2.00 -17.76 3.96
N LEU A 63 -2.65 -16.73 3.43
CA LEU A 63 -2.81 -16.55 1.99
C LEU A 63 -1.47 -16.24 1.32
N LEU A 64 -0.69 -15.32 1.89
CA LEU A 64 0.64 -14.97 1.38
C LEU A 64 1.61 -16.16 1.49
N ASP A 65 1.58 -16.88 2.61
CA ASP A 65 2.37 -18.09 2.83
C ASP A 65 2.02 -19.18 1.80
N ALA A 66 0.74 -19.42 1.54
CA ALA A 66 0.33 -20.40 0.52
C ALA A 66 0.87 -20.07 -0.88
N MET A 67 1.09 -18.80 -1.20
CA MET A 67 1.71 -18.37 -2.46
C MET A 67 3.25 -18.52 -2.42
N ASP A 68 3.85 -18.30 -1.25
CA ASP A 68 5.32 -18.29 -1.08
C ASP A 68 5.90 -19.68 -0.78
N GLN A 69 5.11 -20.65 -0.33
CA GLN A 69 5.53 -22.06 -0.11
C GLN A 69 6.18 -22.69 -1.35
N THR A 70 5.78 -22.27 -2.56
CA THR A 70 6.37 -22.71 -3.83
C THR A 70 7.31 -21.66 -4.46
N ASN A 71 7.70 -20.63 -3.69
CA ASN A 71 8.45 -19.45 -4.12
C ASN A 71 7.77 -18.72 -5.31
N GLN A 72 6.44 -18.64 -5.26
CA GLN A 72 5.60 -18.07 -6.32
C GLN A 72 4.80 -16.84 -5.87
N LEU A 73 5.15 -16.25 -4.72
CA LEU A 73 4.60 -14.96 -4.32
C LEU A 73 5.18 -13.85 -5.21
N PRO A 74 4.35 -13.12 -5.98
CA PRO A 74 4.81 -12.03 -6.83
C PRO A 74 5.24 -10.80 -6.01
N LYS A 75 5.79 -9.80 -6.71
CA LYS A 75 5.83 -8.41 -6.20
C LYS A 75 4.42 -8.04 -5.73
N THR A 76 4.26 -7.61 -4.48
CA THR A 76 2.94 -7.40 -3.87
C THR A 76 2.86 -6.06 -3.17
N ILE A 77 1.78 -5.31 -3.38
CA ILE A 77 1.46 -4.09 -2.62
C ILE A 77 0.18 -4.33 -1.83
N LEU A 78 0.25 -4.15 -0.52
CA LEU A 78 -0.87 -4.28 0.40
C LEU A 78 -1.39 -2.90 0.81
N TYR A 79 -2.70 -2.72 0.74
CA TYR A 79 -3.41 -1.52 1.19
C TYR A 79 -4.50 -1.92 2.19
N CYS A 80 -4.59 -1.22 3.32
CA CYS A 80 -5.68 -1.33 4.27
C CYS A 80 -6.53 -0.06 4.26
N LEU A 81 -7.86 -0.22 4.24
CA LEU A 81 -8.78 0.91 4.32
C LEU A 81 -8.96 1.41 5.76
N ASN A 82 -8.85 0.51 6.75
CA ASN A 82 -8.92 0.86 8.15
C ASN A 82 -7.51 1.17 8.68
N PRO A 83 -7.21 2.41 9.07
CA PRO A 83 -5.86 2.77 9.46
C PRO A 83 -5.44 2.23 10.83
N ARG A 84 -6.32 1.50 11.54
CA ARG A 84 -5.93 0.68 12.70
C ARG A 84 -5.01 -0.49 12.31
N ASP A 85 -5.03 -0.87 11.03
CA ASP A 85 -4.32 -2.02 10.50
C ASP A 85 -2.94 -1.60 9.93
N ASN A 86 -2.55 -0.33 10.02
CA ASN A 86 -1.30 0.20 9.46
C ASN A 86 -0.07 -0.57 9.97
N GLU A 87 0.06 -0.74 11.29
CA GLU A 87 1.17 -1.45 11.94
C GLU A 87 1.15 -2.93 11.59
N MET A 88 -0.05 -3.51 11.48
CA MET A 88 -0.23 -4.90 11.09
C MET A 88 0.26 -5.11 9.65
N ILE A 89 -0.13 -4.26 8.70
CA ILE A 89 0.35 -4.36 7.31
C ILE A 89 1.85 -4.07 7.23
N ALA A 90 2.33 -3.01 7.87
CA ALA A 90 3.73 -2.61 7.85
C ALA A 90 4.67 -3.68 8.45
N SER A 91 4.22 -4.46 9.44
CA SER A 91 4.97 -5.63 9.91
C SER A 91 4.75 -6.88 9.03
N MET A 92 3.55 -7.10 8.48
CA MET A 92 3.24 -8.24 7.61
C MET A 92 4.14 -8.31 6.38
N ILE A 93 4.46 -7.17 5.75
CA ILE A 93 5.33 -7.14 4.57
C ILE A 93 6.74 -7.68 4.85
N GLY A 94 7.22 -7.59 6.10
CA GLY A 94 8.54 -8.06 6.50
C GLY A 94 8.68 -9.59 6.45
N ASN A 95 7.58 -10.31 6.64
CA ASN A 95 7.58 -11.78 6.68
C ASN A 95 7.93 -12.44 5.34
N PHE A 96 7.74 -11.73 4.22
CA PHE A 96 7.78 -12.29 2.87
C PHE A 96 8.72 -11.55 1.91
N GLN A 97 9.70 -10.82 2.46
CA GLN A 97 10.76 -10.22 1.64
C GLN A 97 11.72 -11.29 1.13
N THR A 98 12.22 -11.14 -0.10
CA THR A 98 13.26 -12.01 -0.66
C THR A 98 14.37 -11.18 -1.30
N GLY A 99 15.56 -11.76 -1.46
CA GLY A 99 16.69 -11.08 -2.11
C GLY A 99 16.45 -10.76 -3.59
N GLY A 100 17.22 -9.80 -4.12
CA GLY A 100 17.24 -9.44 -5.54
C GLY A 100 16.24 -8.37 -5.98
N ILE A 101 15.31 -7.96 -5.12
CA ILE A 101 14.35 -6.87 -5.39
C ILE A 101 14.28 -5.96 -4.16
N ALA A 102 14.43 -4.65 -4.34
CA ALA A 102 14.26 -3.67 -3.26
C ALA A 102 12.78 -3.59 -2.88
N GLY A 103 12.44 -4.09 -1.69
CA GLY A 103 11.09 -4.11 -1.13
C GLY A 103 10.12 -4.91 -2.00
N LYS A 104 10.34 -6.22 -2.15
CA LYS A 104 9.45 -7.12 -2.93
C LYS A 104 7.99 -6.98 -2.51
N ILE A 105 7.74 -6.88 -1.19
CA ILE A 105 6.41 -6.66 -0.63
C ILE A 105 6.35 -5.24 -0.07
N GLN A 106 5.36 -4.46 -0.51
CA GLN A 106 5.20 -3.05 -0.21
C GLN A 106 3.95 -2.82 0.64
N PHE A 107 4.04 -1.90 1.59
CA PHE A 107 2.88 -1.28 2.22
C PHE A 107 2.54 -0.02 1.43
N GLY A 108 1.39 -0.02 0.76
CA GLY A 108 0.98 1.06 -0.13
C GLY A 108 0.64 2.37 0.59
N SER A 109 0.57 3.46 -0.18
CA SER A 109 0.17 4.79 0.33
C SER A 109 -1.21 4.76 1.01
N GLY A 110 -1.50 5.78 1.82
CA GLY A 110 -2.81 5.98 2.43
C GLY A 110 -3.93 5.86 1.39
N TRP A 111 -4.80 4.86 1.53
CA TRP A 111 -5.80 4.53 0.51
C TRP A 111 -7.16 5.18 0.80
N TRP A 112 -7.77 5.77 -0.24
CA TRP A 112 -9.13 6.29 -0.28
C TRP A 112 -9.43 7.30 0.83
N PHE A 113 -10.13 6.91 1.91
CA PHE A 113 -10.41 7.81 3.04
C PHE A 113 -9.13 8.27 3.76
N ASN A 114 -8.03 7.51 3.60
CA ASN A 114 -6.74 7.80 4.18
C ASN A 114 -5.81 8.58 3.23
N ASP A 115 -6.24 8.89 2.01
CA ASP A 115 -5.50 9.74 1.06
C ASP A 115 -5.72 11.23 1.37
N GLN A 116 -5.22 11.62 2.54
CA GLN A 116 -5.23 12.97 3.11
C GLN A 116 -4.08 13.08 4.12
N LYS A 117 -3.75 14.30 4.61
CA LYS A 117 -2.53 14.54 5.43
C LYS A 117 -2.35 13.58 6.61
N ASP A 118 -3.32 13.47 7.52
CA ASP A 118 -3.23 12.57 8.69
C ASP A 118 -3.03 11.11 8.26
N GLY A 119 -3.79 10.65 7.27
CA GLY A 119 -3.72 9.27 6.80
C GLY A 119 -2.38 8.94 6.16
N MET A 120 -1.85 9.84 5.33
CA MET A 120 -0.53 9.72 4.71
C MET A 120 0.59 9.79 5.74
N GLU A 121 0.55 10.74 6.68
CA GLU A 121 1.56 10.86 7.75
C GLU A 121 1.60 9.60 8.61
N ARG A 122 0.44 9.06 8.99
CA ARG A 122 0.36 7.81 9.76
C ARG A 122 0.87 6.61 8.98
N GLN A 123 0.52 6.48 7.70
CA GLN A 123 1.00 5.40 6.84
C GLN A 123 2.54 5.47 6.66
N LEU A 124 3.06 6.65 6.32
CA LEU A 124 4.49 6.91 6.15
C LEU A 124 5.26 6.66 7.45
N GLN A 125 4.70 7.07 8.60
CA GLN A 125 5.29 6.80 9.91
C GLN A 125 5.42 5.29 10.15
N GLN A 126 4.36 4.50 9.96
CA GLN A 126 4.45 3.06 10.20
C GLN A 126 5.38 2.34 9.23
N LEU A 127 5.37 2.74 7.94
CA LEU A 127 6.33 2.21 6.97
C LEU A 127 7.79 2.56 7.34
N SER A 128 8.02 3.75 7.89
CA SER A 128 9.36 4.19 8.32
C SER A 128 9.86 3.45 9.55
N GLN A 129 8.97 3.14 10.50
CA GLN A 129 9.33 2.45 11.74
C GLN A 129 9.53 0.94 11.55
N LEU A 130 8.71 0.31 10.69
CA LEU A 130 8.63 -1.14 10.57
C LEU A 130 9.19 -1.68 9.24
N GLY A 131 9.54 -0.79 8.31
CA GLY A 131 10.05 -1.14 6.99
C GLY A 131 11.17 -0.20 6.53
N LEU A 132 11.33 -0.06 5.21
CA LEU A 132 12.34 0.79 4.58
C LEU A 132 11.68 1.86 3.72
N LEU A 133 11.45 3.05 4.29
CA LEU A 133 10.83 4.17 3.56
C LEU A 133 11.59 4.51 2.26
N SER A 134 12.93 4.33 2.23
CA SER A 134 13.75 4.61 1.04
C SER A 134 13.40 3.73 -0.17
N GLN A 135 12.77 2.58 0.05
CA GLN A 135 12.32 1.65 -0.99
C GLN A 135 10.83 1.78 -1.31
N PHE A 136 10.13 2.73 -0.69
CA PHE A 136 8.70 2.92 -0.88
C PHE A 136 8.38 3.28 -2.34
N VAL A 137 7.43 2.57 -2.94
CA VAL A 137 7.00 2.81 -4.33
C VAL A 137 6.24 4.13 -4.52
N GLY A 138 5.79 4.77 -3.44
CA GLY A 138 5.24 6.12 -3.48
C GLY A 138 3.74 6.19 -3.80
N MET A 139 3.35 7.29 -4.43
CA MET A 139 1.97 7.73 -4.55
C MET A 139 1.28 7.23 -5.83
N LEU A 140 -0.03 7.00 -5.73
CA LEU A 140 -0.96 6.84 -6.86
C LEU A 140 -2.23 7.66 -6.60
N THR A 141 -2.96 8.03 -7.64
CA THR A 141 -4.15 8.88 -7.47
C THR A 141 -5.41 8.12 -7.05
N ASP A 142 -5.51 6.83 -7.41
CA ASP A 142 -6.72 5.99 -7.29
C ASP A 142 -8.01 6.74 -7.71
N SER A 143 -7.92 7.50 -8.80
CA SER A 143 -8.96 8.44 -9.20
C SER A 143 -9.40 8.23 -10.63
N ARG A 144 -10.68 8.52 -10.88
CA ARG A 144 -11.29 8.64 -12.20
C ARG A 144 -11.25 10.06 -12.78
N SER A 145 -10.70 11.03 -12.04
CA SER A 145 -10.64 12.43 -12.45
C SER A 145 -9.27 12.78 -13.05
N PHE A 146 -9.24 13.40 -14.23
CA PHE A 146 -8.01 13.92 -14.83
C PHE A 146 -7.34 15.02 -14.01
N LEU A 147 -8.08 15.66 -13.09
CA LEU A 147 -7.56 16.72 -12.22
C LEU A 147 -6.89 16.15 -10.95
N SER A 148 -6.84 14.83 -10.78
CA SER A 148 -6.35 14.22 -9.54
C SER A 148 -4.83 14.26 -9.38
N TYR A 149 -4.07 14.69 -10.39
CA TYR A 149 -2.60 14.70 -10.31
C TYR A 149 -2.06 15.64 -9.23
N THR A 150 -2.84 16.61 -8.78
CA THR A 150 -2.52 17.45 -7.60
C THR A 150 -2.41 16.64 -6.30
N ARG A 151 -2.96 15.42 -6.25
CA ARG A 151 -2.72 14.47 -5.13
C ARG A 151 -1.25 14.07 -5.02
N HIS A 152 -0.53 13.96 -6.14
CA HIS A 152 0.91 13.74 -6.11
C HIS A 152 1.66 14.94 -5.52
N GLU A 153 1.29 16.16 -5.89
CA GLU A 153 1.88 17.36 -5.28
C GLU A 153 1.65 17.37 -3.77
N TYR A 154 0.42 17.08 -3.34
CA TYR A 154 0.03 17.03 -1.94
C TYR A 154 0.86 16.00 -1.15
N PHE A 155 0.98 14.77 -1.68
CA PHE A 155 1.85 13.73 -1.12
C PHE A 155 3.31 14.18 -1.04
N CYS A 156 3.88 14.73 -2.12
CA CYS A 156 5.28 15.17 -2.15
C CYS A 156 5.56 16.25 -1.10
N ARG A 157 4.62 17.19 -0.88
CA ARG A 157 4.74 18.22 0.16
C ARG A 157 4.77 17.60 1.55
N ILE A 158 3.87 16.66 1.84
CA ILE A 158 3.81 15.96 3.13
C ILE A 158 5.10 15.16 3.37
N LEU A 159 5.56 14.40 2.38
CA LEU A 159 6.80 13.63 2.48
C LEU A 159 8.01 14.53 2.77
N CYS A 160 8.16 15.62 2.03
CA CYS A 160 9.25 16.58 2.23
C CYS A 160 9.16 17.29 3.60
N GLU A 161 7.95 17.63 4.05
CA GLU A 161 7.69 18.23 5.36
C GLU A 161 8.11 17.25 6.50
N MET A 162 7.73 15.98 6.40
CA MET A 162 8.11 14.94 7.36
C MET A 162 9.64 14.75 7.42
N ILE A 163 10.29 14.54 6.27
CA ILE A 163 11.75 14.35 6.21
C ILE A 163 12.50 15.59 6.71
N GLY A 164 12.09 16.79 6.29
CA GLY A 164 12.66 18.04 6.76
C GLY A 164 12.48 18.23 8.27
N GLY A 165 11.31 17.83 8.80
CA GLY A 165 11.04 17.81 10.23
C GLY A 165 12.00 16.91 11.01
N TRP A 166 12.31 15.71 10.52
CA TRP A 166 13.30 14.81 11.13
C TRP A 166 14.70 15.43 11.14
N VAL A 167 15.10 16.10 10.06
CA VAL A 167 16.40 16.80 9.98
C VAL A 167 16.50 17.91 11.02
N VAL A 168 15.47 18.76 11.13
CA VAL A 168 15.45 19.88 12.09
C VAL A 168 15.53 19.38 13.55
N LYS A 169 14.94 18.22 13.84
CA LYS A 169 14.98 17.59 15.16
C LYS A 169 16.28 16.82 15.44
N GLY A 170 17.16 16.66 14.47
CA GLY A 170 18.36 15.83 14.58
C GLY A 170 18.10 14.32 14.55
N GLU A 171 16.92 13.91 14.07
CA GLU A 171 16.51 12.51 13.91
C GLU A 171 17.02 11.90 12.59
N ALA A 172 17.33 12.76 11.60
CA ALA A 172 17.91 12.39 10.32
C ALA A 172 19.11 13.31 9.97
N PRO A 173 20.11 12.83 9.21
CA PRO A 173 21.26 13.65 8.83
C PRO A 173 20.83 14.79 7.89
N ASN A 174 21.40 15.98 8.09
CA ASN A 174 21.23 17.10 7.16
C ASN A 174 22.11 16.94 5.90
N ASP A 175 21.86 15.87 5.15
CA ASP A 175 22.54 15.54 3.90
C ASP A 175 21.53 15.64 2.73
N ILE A 176 21.62 16.73 1.99
CA ILE A 176 20.72 17.05 0.88
C ILE A 176 20.88 16.06 -0.29
N GLU A 177 22.08 15.52 -0.51
CA GLU A 177 22.30 14.56 -1.59
C GLU A 177 21.61 13.24 -1.25
N LEU A 178 21.85 12.72 -0.04
CA LEU A 178 21.23 11.50 0.44
C LEU A 178 19.70 11.60 0.48
N LEU A 179 19.17 12.62 1.17
CA LEU A 179 17.72 12.77 1.35
C LEU A 179 17.03 13.22 0.07
N GLY A 180 17.67 14.07 -0.74
CA GLY A 180 17.16 14.47 -2.05
C GLY A 180 17.04 13.30 -3.01
N ASN A 181 18.00 12.36 -2.99
CA ASN A 181 17.91 11.12 -3.78
C ASN A 181 16.80 10.20 -3.27
N MET A 182 16.64 10.07 -1.95
CA MET A 182 15.52 9.32 -1.36
C MET A 182 14.15 9.89 -1.80
N VAL A 183 13.98 11.22 -1.75
CA VAL A 183 12.76 11.89 -2.22
C VAL A 183 12.51 11.59 -3.71
N LYS A 184 13.50 11.78 -4.58
CA LYS A 184 13.36 11.47 -6.03
C LYS A 184 12.98 10.00 -6.27
N ASN A 185 13.53 9.09 -5.47
CA ASN A 185 13.24 7.67 -5.56
C ASN A 185 11.78 7.38 -5.20
N ILE A 186 11.30 7.88 -4.07
CA ILE A 186 9.91 7.69 -3.63
C ILE A 186 8.92 8.37 -4.59
N CYS A 187 9.26 9.56 -5.11
CA CYS A 187 8.38 10.28 -6.03
C CYS A 187 8.28 9.63 -7.43
N TYR A 188 9.24 8.80 -7.84
CA TYR A 188 9.25 8.27 -9.22
C TYR A 188 10.08 6.99 -9.42
N HIS A 189 11.38 7.01 -9.07
CA HIS A 189 12.30 5.94 -9.53
C HIS A 189 12.00 4.57 -8.94
N ASN A 190 11.50 4.51 -7.70
CA ASN A 190 11.11 3.26 -7.05
C ASN A 190 9.94 2.62 -7.81
N ALA A 191 8.83 3.33 -8.01
CA ALA A 191 7.71 2.84 -8.83
C ALA A 191 8.18 2.43 -10.24
N LYS A 192 8.93 3.29 -10.93
CA LYS A 192 9.44 2.99 -12.27
C LYS A 192 10.21 1.67 -12.31
N SER A 193 11.01 1.37 -11.28
CA SER A 193 11.83 0.16 -11.24
C SER A 193 11.04 -1.05 -10.77
N TYR A 194 10.13 -0.87 -9.82
CA TYR A 194 9.30 -1.93 -9.24
C TYR A 194 8.28 -2.49 -10.24
N PHE A 195 7.73 -1.65 -11.12
CA PHE A 195 6.76 -2.05 -12.14
C PHE A 195 7.38 -2.44 -13.50
N LYS A 196 8.71 -2.51 -13.61
CA LYS A 196 9.38 -3.11 -14.78
C LYS A 196 9.10 -4.60 -14.91
#